data_AF-A0A2W0HB56-F1
#
_entry.id   AF-A0A2W0HB56-F1
#
_cell.length_a   1.000
_cell.length_b   1.000
_cell.length_c   1.000
_cell.angle_alpha   90.00
_cell.angle_beta   90.00
_cell.angle_gamma   90.00
#
_symmetry.space_group_name_H-M   'P 1'
#
loop_
_entity.id
_entity.type
_entity.pdbx_description
1 polymer ?
#
loop_
_entity_poly.entity_id
_entity_poly.type
_entity_poly.pdbx_seq_one_letter_code
_entity_poly.pdbx_strand_id
1 'polypeptide(L)'
;MHKLQFVDAYTQDIIREESSVSKDNIEIIFNTFKQNDSQEVNLMDGNGNILRGTYVTANVIESKQQTLYKLFFQTSETEYRLP
;
A
#
# COMPACT_ATOMS: atom_id res chain seq x y z
N MET A 1 2.23 -17.83 -3.74
CA MET A 1 2.63 -16.52 -4.30
C MET A 1 2.13 -15.44 -3.36
N HIS A 2 2.92 -14.40 -3.08
CA HIS A 2 2.50 -13.29 -2.24
C HIS A 2 2.44 -12.00 -3.06
N LYS A 3 1.42 -11.17 -2.79
CA LYS A 3 1.23 -9.87 -3.41
C LYS A 3 1.00 -8.81 -2.34
N LEU A 4 1.56 -7.63 -2.56
CA LEU A 4 1.31 -6.45 -1.73
C LEU A 4 0.61 -5.40 -2.58
N GLN A 5 -0.52 -4.90 -2.12
CA GLN A 5 -1.28 -3.82 -2.74
C GLN A 5 -1.35 -2.61 -1.80
N PHE A 6 -1.01 -1.46 -2.35
CA PHE A 6 -1.27 -0.14 -1.76
C PHE A 6 -2.58 0.36 -2.36
N VAL A 7 -3.56 0.62 -1.51
CA VAL A 7 -4.94 0.87 -1.92
C VAL A 7 -5.40 2.20 -1.35
N ASP A 8 -6.11 3.01 -2.13
CA ASP A 8 -6.81 4.17 -1.61
C ASP A 8 -7.98 3.71 -0.72
N ALA A 9 -8.02 4.20 0.52
CA ALA A 9 -9.03 3.78 1.50
C ALA A 9 -10.45 4.22 1.11
N TYR A 10 -10.59 5.30 0.35
CA TYR A 10 -11.88 5.88 -0.02
C TYR A 10 -12.37 5.32 -1.37
N THR A 11 -11.58 5.45 -2.44
CA THR A 11 -11.96 5.01 -3.78
C THR A 11 -11.81 3.49 -3.97
N GLN A 12 -11.03 2.84 -3.11
CA GLN A 12 -10.64 1.42 -3.23
C GLN A 12 -9.77 1.12 -4.45
N ASP A 13 -9.23 2.15 -5.10
CA ASP A 13 -8.33 2.00 -6.25
C ASP A 13 -6.96 1.47 -5.82
N ILE A 14 -6.36 0.63 -6.66
CA ILE A 14 -5.00 0.14 -6.45
C ILE A 14 -4.04 1.22 -6.93
N ILE A 15 -3.34 1.84 -5.97
CA ILE A 15 -2.29 2.83 -6.23
C ILE A 15 -1.05 2.13 -6.82
N ARG A 16 -0.66 1.03 -6.19
CA ARG A 16 0.51 0.22 -6.56
C ARG A 16 0.30 -1.24 -6.17
N GLU A 17 0.76 -2.13 -7.03
CA GLU A 17 0.82 -3.57 -6.76
C GLU A 17 2.27 -4.06 -6.92
N GLU A 18 2.74 -4.81 -5.94
CA GLU A 18 3.99 -5.55 -6.02
C GLU A 18 3.70 -7.06 -6.01
N SER A 19 4.00 -7.70 -7.14
CA SER A 19 3.90 -9.15 -7.31
C SER A 19 5.24 -9.82 -7.02
N SER A 20 5.19 -11.03 -6.44
CA SER A 20 6.36 -11.89 -6.20
C SER A 20 7.36 -11.36 -5.16
N VAL A 21 6.92 -10.49 -4.25
CA VAL A 21 7.74 -10.05 -3.12
C VAL A 21 7.90 -11.22 -2.13
N SER A 22 9.10 -11.39 -1.57
CA SER A 22 9.34 -12.36 -0.50
C SER A 22 8.35 -12.13 0.63
N LYS A 23 7.77 -13.21 1.19
CA LYS A 23 6.83 -13.14 2.31
C LYS A 23 7.39 -12.30 3.46
N ASP A 24 8.66 -12.51 3.81
CA ASP A 24 9.32 -11.81 4.90
C ASP A 24 9.38 -10.30 4.65
N ASN A 25 9.65 -9.89 3.41
CA ASN A 25 9.69 -8.46 3.04
C ASN A 25 8.30 -7.83 3.15
N ILE A 26 7.24 -8.54 2.71
CA ILE A 26 5.88 -8.04 2.84
C ILE A 26 5.50 -7.91 4.31
N GLU A 27 5.82 -8.91 5.14
CA GLU A 27 5.50 -8.88 6.57
C GLU A 27 6.24 -7.75 7.30
N ILE A 28 7.49 -7.46 6.93
CA ILE A 28 8.21 -6.29 7.47
C ILE A 28 7.45 -5.01 7.15
N ILE A 29 7.14 -4.76 5.88
CA ILE A 29 6.43 -3.55 5.46
C ILE A 29 5.06 -3.46 6.17
N PHE A 30 4.31 -4.55 6.16
CA PHE A 30 2.96 -4.63 6.72
C PHE A 30 2.95 -4.37 8.23
N ASN A 31 3.94 -4.91 8.96
CA ASN A 31 4.08 -4.70 10.39
C ASN A 31 4.58 -3.28 10.72
N THR A 32 5.46 -2.70 9.90
CA THR A 32 5.89 -1.30 10.07
C THR A 32 4.69 -0.35 10.03
N PHE A 33 3.77 -0.52 9.09
CA PHE A 33 2.56 0.30 9.01
C PHE A 33 1.58 0.03 10.15
N LYS A 34 1.36 -1.25 10.53
CA LYS A 34 0.49 -1.59 11.66
C LYS A 34 0.95 -1.01 13.01
N GLN A 35 2.26 -0.84 13.20
CA GLN A 35 2.81 -0.31 14.45
C GLN A 35 2.80 1.23 14.49
N ASN A 36 2.77 1.89 13.34
CA ASN A 36 2.79 3.35 13.21
C ASN A 36 1.42 3.84 12.74
N ASP A 37 0.47 3.82 13.67
CA ASP A 37 -0.90 4.27 13.42
C ASP A 37 -0.89 5.72 12.91
N SER A 38 -1.58 5.99 11.80
CA SER A 38 -1.69 7.31 11.16
C SER A 38 -0.38 7.95 10.64
N GLN A 39 0.63 7.16 10.24
CA GLN A 39 1.82 7.70 9.59
C GLN A 39 1.52 8.25 8.18
N GLU A 40 1.91 9.51 7.92
CA GLU A 40 1.97 10.06 6.57
C GLU A 40 3.16 9.47 5.81
N VAL A 41 2.90 8.95 4.61
CA VAL A 41 3.90 8.39 3.71
C VAL A 41 3.74 8.92 2.30
N ASN A 42 4.87 8.97 1.58
CA ASN A 42 4.87 9.20 0.16
C ASN A 42 4.74 7.84 -0.55
N LEU A 43 3.68 7.68 -1.33
CA LEU A 43 3.40 6.52 -2.15
C LEU A 43 3.74 6.85 -3.60
N MET A 44 4.48 5.98 -4.28
CA MET A 44 4.70 6.10 -5.71
C MET A 44 3.69 5.21 -6.44
N ASP A 45 2.87 5.79 -7.32
CA ASP A 45 1.92 5.04 -8.14
C ASP A 45 2.62 4.26 -9.27
N GLY A 46 1.87 3.44 -10.01
CA GLY A 46 2.39 2.69 -11.15
C GLY A 46 2.90 3.54 -12.33
N ASN A 47 2.58 4.83 -12.37
CA ASN A 47 3.01 5.78 -13.40
C ASN A 47 4.24 6.60 -12.97
N GLY A 48 4.73 6.42 -11.74
CA GLY A 48 5.84 7.16 -11.17
C GLY A 48 5.46 8.48 -10.49
N ASN A 49 4.16 8.78 -10.35
CA ASN A 49 3.70 9.94 -9.60
C ASN A 49 3.81 9.68 -8.10
N ILE A 50 4.11 10.73 -7.34
CA ILE A 50 4.18 10.67 -5.87
C ILE A 50 2.87 11.20 -5.31
N LEU A 51 2.20 10.38 -4.50
CA LEU A 51 1.00 10.68 -3.75
C LEU A 51 1.34 10.73 -2.26
N ARG A 52 0.68 11.62 -1.51
CA ARG A 52 0.72 11.57 -0.04
C ARG A 52 -0.45 10.76 0.47
N GLY A 53 -0.15 9.76 1.28
CA GLY A 53 -1.14 8.90 1.91
C GLY A 53 -0.92 8.78 3.41
N THR A 54 -1.99 8.84 4.18
CA THR A 54 -1.97 8.51 5.61
C THR A 54 -2.43 7.08 5.78
N TYR A 55 -1.67 6.24 6.49
CA TYR A 55 -2.09 4.87 6.77
C TYR A 55 -3.40 4.84 7.56
N VAL A 56 -4.35 4.01 7.11
CA VAL A 56 -5.68 3.86 7.74
C VAL A 56 -5.84 2.47 8.34
N THR A 57 -5.61 1.43 7.53
CA THR A 57 -5.81 0.06 7.97
C THR A 57 -5.12 -0.92 7.04
N ALA A 58 -5.06 -2.19 7.44
CA ALA A 58 -4.46 -3.25 6.65
C ALA A 58 -5.30 -4.52 6.72
N ASN A 59 -5.36 -5.25 5.60
CA ASN A 59 -6.09 -6.50 5.49
C ASN A 59 -5.25 -7.57 4.77
N VAL A 60 -5.45 -8.83 5.15
CA VAL A 60 -4.79 -9.98 4.50
C VAL A 60 -5.88 -10.90 3.98
N ILE A 61 -5.84 -11.16 2.68
CA ILE A 61 -6.78 -12.05 1.99
C ILE A 61 -6.00 -13.31 1.60
N GLU A 62 -6.30 -14.40 2.28
CA GLU A 62 -5.69 -15.70 2.02
C GLU A 62 -6.57 -16.54 1.10
N SER A 63 -5.94 -17.14 0.09
CA SER A 63 -6.57 -18.12 -0.79
C SER A 63 -5.64 -19.32 -0.97
N LYS A 64 -6.17 -20.43 -1.50
CA LYS A 64 -5.39 -21.66 -1.69
C LYS A 64 -4.14 -21.49 -2.58
N GLN A 65 -4.08 -20.46 -3.41
CA GLN A 65 -3.00 -20.24 -4.39
C GLN A 65 -2.17 -18.98 -4.14
N GLN A 66 -2.73 -17.99 -3.44
CA GLN A 66 -2.09 -16.71 -3.20
C GLN A 66 -2.51 -16.07 -1.87
N THR A 67 -1.59 -15.33 -1.27
CA THR A 67 -1.87 -14.42 -0.16
C THR A 67 -1.73 -12.99 -0.67
N LEU A 68 -2.78 -12.19 -0.49
CA LEU A 68 -2.83 -10.80 -0.88
C LEU A 68 -2.86 -9.92 0.37
N TYR A 69 -1.82 -9.12 0.54
CA TYR A 69 -1.70 -8.13 1.60
C TYR A 69 -2.14 -6.78 1.06
N LYS A 70 -3.12 -6.15 1.70
CA LYS A 70 -3.64 -4.83 1.34
C LYS A 70 -3.31 -3.84 2.45
N LEU A 71 -2.65 -2.75 2.09
CA LEU A 71 -2.45 -1.58 2.94
C LEU A 71 -3.32 -0.45 2.41
N PHE A 72 -4.20 0.07 3.24
CA PHE A 72 -5.14 1.13 2.89
C PHE A 72 -4.63 2.47 3.40
N PHE A 73 -4.63 3.44 2.49
CA PHE A 73 -4.16 4.79 2.75
C PHE A 73 -5.24 5.79 2.39
N GLN A 74 -5.47 6.77 3.23
CA GLN A 74 -6.22 7.95 2.85
C GLN A 74 -5.28 8.83 2.03
N THR A 75 -5.46 8.82 0.71
CA THR A 75 -4.66 9.72 -0.15
C THR A 75 -5.26 11.11 -0.16
N SER A 76 -4.39 12.10 -0.30
CA SER A 76 -4.79 13.46 -0.65
C SER A 76 -4.36 13.70 -2.09
N GLU A 77 -5.27 14.16 -2.94
CA GLU A 77 -4.95 14.65 -4.28
C GLU A 77 -4.08 15.90 -4.15
N THR A 78 -2.79 15.73 -3.91
CA THR A 78 -1.80 16.76 -4.15
C THR A 78 -0.98 16.30 -5.33
N GLU A 79 -1.39 16.73 -6.53
CA GLU A 79 -0.57 16.69 -7.74
C GLU A 79 0.74 17.46 -7.46
N TYR A 80 1.75 16.80 -6.90
CA TYR A 80 3.10 17.31 -6.91
C TYR A 80 3.67 17.05 -8.30
N ARG A 81 3.48 18.00 -9.21
CA ARG A 81 4.38 18.11 -10.37
C ARG A 81 5.73 18.56 -9.84
N LEU A 82 6.73 17.68 -9.93
CA LEU A 82 8.12 18.08 -9.71
C LEU A 82 8.45 19.24 -10.68
N PRO A 83 9.20 20.26 -10.23
CA PRO A 83 9.56 21.41 -11.06
C PRO A 83 10.41 21.03 -12.28
#